data_AF-A0A523YW69-F1
#
_entry.id   AF-A0A523YW69-F1
#
_cell.length_a   1.000
_cell.length_b   1.000
_cell.length_c   1.000
_cell.angle_alpha   90.00
_cell.angle_beta   90.00
_cell.angle_gamma   90.00
#
_symmetry.space_group_name_H-M   'P 1'
#
loop_
_entity.id
_entity.type
_entity.pdbx_description
1 polymer ?
#
loop_
_entity_poly.entity_id
_entity_poly.type
_entity_poly.pdbx_seq_one_letter_code
_entity_poly.pdbx_strand_id
1 'polypeptide(L)'
;MARRNPSTPDGSTVGAAPLLTVALGTARRLAGRLPLHLSLFGLMVLWSIPTIALLLSSFRDPTAIASSGWWNAIREPFDLTLGNYRTVLEKQGMTRAFFNSIIITVPSTVLVILVAAWAAYAFAWMRFPARNLLFLLMVALLVVPVQMTLIPVLRLYTNVTINAELPILGGRVFGTGSYAGMWVAHTAYGLPFAIYLLRNFFGSLPRDL
;
A
#
# COMPACT_ATOMS: atom_id res chain seq x y z
N MET A 1 55.34 42.04 49.19
CA MET A 1 54.52 43.26 48.94
C MET A 1 54.23 43.30 47.45
N ALA A 2 53.03 43.41 46.89
CA ALA A 2 51.67 43.57 47.38
C ALA A 2 50.72 43.00 46.30
N ARG A 3 49.57 42.45 46.72
CA ARG A 3 48.49 41.95 45.86
C ARG A 3 47.85 43.09 45.07
N ARG A 4 47.51 42.88 43.80
CA ARG A 4 46.42 43.61 43.11
C ARG A 4 45.47 42.60 42.46
N ASN A 5 44.20 42.78 42.82
CA ASN A 5 43.03 41.96 42.49
C ASN A 5 42.62 42.13 41.01
N PRO A 6 41.92 41.18 40.38
CA PRO A 6 41.38 41.32 39.03
C PRO A 6 40.14 42.23 39.03
N SER A 7 40.06 43.15 38.08
CA SER A 7 38.87 43.92 37.78
C SER A 7 37.80 43.03 37.14
N THR A 8 36.69 42.85 37.84
CA THR A 8 35.41 42.36 37.29
C THR A 8 34.94 43.30 36.17
N PRO A 9 34.57 42.80 34.98
CA PRO A 9 33.87 43.62 33.99
C PRO A 9 32.43 43.85 34.47
N ASP A 10 32.04 45.12 34.51
CA ASP A 10 30.68 45.56 34.82
C ASP A 10 29.65 44.94 33.88
N GLY A 11 28.51 44.57 34.48
CA GLY A 11 27.35 44.07 33.77
C GLY A 11 26.60 45.17 33.02
N SER A 12 25.72 44.70 32.14
CA SER A 12 24.55 45.39 31.58
C SER A 12 24.71 46.27 30.34
N THR A 13 24.98 45.65 29.18
CA THR A 13 24.20 45.90 27.94
C THR A 13 24.21 44.66 27.03
N VAL A 14 23.64 43.54 27.47
CA VAL A 14 23.24 42.46 26.55
C VAL A 14 21.90 42.88 25.94
N GLY A 15 21.95 43.66 24.88
CA GLY A 15 20.79 44.21 24.20
C GLY A 15 19.86 43.11 23.65
N ALA A 16 18.55 43.33 23.76
CA ALA A 16 17.44 42.47 23.34
C ALA A 16 17.38 42.10 21.83
N ALA A 17 18.44 42.35 21.06
CA ALA A 17 18.55 42.10 19.62
C ALA A 17 18.52 40.61 19.16
N PRO A 18 18.99 39.59 19.93
CA PRO A 18 19.06 38.23 19.41
C PRO A 18 17.71 37.50 19.38
N LEU A 19 16.75 37.89 20.23
CA LEU A 19 15.45 37.22 20.30
C LEU A 19 14.55 37.59 19.11
N LEU A 20 14.54 38.86 18.70
CA LEU A 20 13.74 39.32 17.55
C LEU A 20 14.27 38.78 16.22
N THR A 21 15.59 38.65 16.04
CA THR A 21 16.19 38.07 14.82
C THR A 21 15.93 36.57 14.70
N VAL A 22 15.96 35.82 15.81
CA VAL A 22 15.59 34.40 15.83
C VAL A 22 14.10 34.19 15.58
N ALA A 23 13.23 35.01 16.17
CA ALA A 23 11.78 34.96 15.96
C ALA A 23 11.40 35.25 14.50
N LEU A 24 11.97 36.29 13.90
CA LEU A 24 11.74 36.66 12.49
C LEU A 24 12.30 35.61 11.52
N GLY A 25 13.45 35.00 11.84
CA GLY A 25 14.02 33.89 11.07
C GLY A 25 13.15 32.63 11.10
N THR A 26 12.53 32.35 12.26
CA THR A 26 11.60 31.21 12.43
C THR A 26 10.28 31.48 11.72
N ALA A 27 9.71 32.68 11.83
CA ALA A 27 8.50 33.08 11.12
C ALA A 27 8.68 33.06 9.59
N ARG A 28 9.83 33.50 9.05
CA ARG A 28 10.15 33.43 7.61
C ARG A 28 10.32 31.99 7.12
N ARG A 29 10.87 31.09 7.94
CA ARG A 29 10.96 29.64 7.63
C ARG A 29 9.59 28.95 7.68
N LEU A 30 8.71 29.35 8.59
CA LEU A 30 7.33 28.85 8.67
C LEU A 30 6.47 29.36 7.50
N ALA A 31 6.55 30.66 7.19
CA ALA A 31 5.86 31.27 6.05
C ALA A 31 6.30 30.68 4.70
N GLY A 32 7.60 30.37 4.54
CA GLY A 32 8.12 29.70 3.35
C GLY A 32 7.60 28.27 3.14
N ARG A 33 7.10 27.62 4.21
CA ARG A 33 6.50 26.28 4.14
C ARG A 33 4.98 26.29 4.02
N LEU A 34 4.32 27.43 4.22
CA LEU A 34 2.85 27.53 4.16
C LEU A 34 2.28 27.13 2.78
N PRO A 35 2.86 27.57 1.63
CA PRO A 35 2.37 27.14 0.32
C PRO A 35 2.47 25.63 0.12
N LEU A 36 3.54 25.00 0.60
CA LEU A 36 3.71 23.55 0.55
C LEU A 36 2.63 22.83 1.36
N HIS A 37 2.38 23.25 2.61
CA HIS A 37 1.37 22.61 3.46
C HIS A 37 -0.04 22.78 2.90
N LEU A 38 -0.38 23.97 2.38
CA LEU A 38 -1.67 24.22 1.75
C LEU A 38 -1.86 23.35 0.50
N SER A 39 -0.83 23.22 -0.33
CA SER A 39 -0.87 22.35 -1.51
C SER A 39 -1.02 20.87 -1.13
N LEU A 40 -0.26 20.39 -0.14
CA LEU A 40 -0.36 19.01 0.35
C LEU A 40 -1.73 18.73 0.97
N PHE A 41 -2.25 19.67 1.76
CA PHE A 41 -3.58 19.56 2.35
C PHE A 41 -4.68 19.56 1.27
N GLY A 42 -4.60 20.47 0.30
CA GLY A 42 -5.53 20.51 -0.83
C GLY A 42 -5.50 19.21 -1.63
N LEU A 43 -4.31 18.65 -1.88
CA LEU A 43 -4.14 17.36 -2.53
C LEU A 43 -4.75 16.22 -1.70
N MET A 44 -4.52 16.21 -0.38
CA MET A 44 -5.09 15.22 0.53
C MET A 44 -6.62 15.25 0.51
N VAL A 45 -7.21 16.44 0.60
CA VAL A 45 -8.67 16.62 0.55
C VAL A 45 -9.20 16.13 -0.79
N LEU A 46 -8.61 16.59 -1.90
CA LEU A 46 -9.01 16.21 -3.25
C LEU A 46 -8.96 14.69 -3.46
N TRP A 47 -7.89 14.02 -3.02
CA TRP A 47 -7.73 12.56 -3.09
C TRP A 47 -8.69 11.80 -2.18
N SER A 48 -9.16 12.43 -1.10
CA SER A 48 -10.10 11.81 -0.16
C SER A 48 -11.57 11.92 -0.63
N ILE A 49 -11.88 12.80 -1.59
CA ILE A 49 -13.26 13.00 -2.08
C ILE A 49 -13.93 11.68 -2.52
N PRO A 50 -13.31 10.81 -3.34
CA PRO A 50 -13.95 9.56 -3.76
C PRO A 50 -14.23 8.63 -2.58
N THR A 51 -13.33 8.57 -1.60
CA THR A 51 -13.52 7.75 -0.38
C THR A 51 -14.66 8.28 0.47
N ILE A 52 -14.75 9.59 0.65
CA ILE A 52 -15.86 10.24 1.37
C ILE A 52 -17.18 10.01 0.61
N ALA A 53 -17.17 10.12 -0.72
CA ALA A 53 -18.35 9.88 -1.56
C ALA A 53 -18.85 8.43 -1.43
N LEU A 54 -17.96 7.46 -1.46
CA LEU A 54 -18.29 6.04 -1.26
C LEU A 54 -18.81 5.78 0.15
N LEU A 55 -18.18 6.37 1.18
CA LEU A 55 -18.60 6.23 2.57
C LEU A 55 -20.00 6.83 2.79
N LEU A 56 -20.26 8.02 2.27
CA LEU A 56 -21.59 8.63 2.38
C LEU A 56 -22.63 7.81 1.63
N SER A 57 -22.27 7.27 0.46
CA SER A 57 -23.17 6.42 -0.34
C SER A 57 -23.48 5.09 0.34
N SER A 58 -22.56 4.51 1.13
CA SER A 58 -22.83 3.24 1.81
C SER A 58 -23.93 3.34 2.87
N PHE A 59 -24.24 4.54 3.36
CA PHE A 59 -25.37 4.81 4.25
C PHE A 59 -26.65 5.23 3.52
N ARG A 60 -26.70 5.28 2.19
CA ARG A 60 -27.89 5.73 1.45
C ARG A 60 -28.66 4.58 0.83
N ASP A 61 -29.97 4.76 0.64
CA ASP A 61 -30.75 3.77 -0.09
C ASP A 61 -30.21 3.60 -1.53
N PRO A 62 -30.07 2.36 -2.05
CA PRO A 62 -29.58 2.12 -3.41
C PRO A 62 -30.34 2.89 -4.51
N THR A 63 -31.64 3.13 -4.32
CA THR A 63 -32.46 3.91 -5.26
C THR A 63 -32.09 5.40 -5.26
N ALA A 64 -31.67 5.93 -4.11
CA ALA A 64 -31.23 7.32 -3.95
C ALA A 64 -29.83 7.56 -4.53
N ILE A 65 -28.97 6.54 -4.53
CA ILE A 65 -27.62 6.57 -5.15
C ILE A 65 -27.72 6.68 -6.67
N ALA A 66 -28.66 5.96 -7.29
CA ALA A 66 -28.83 5.95 -8.75
C ALA A 66 -29.47 7.25 -9.28
N SER A 67 -30.25 7.94 -8.46
CA SER A 67 -31.02 9.13 -8.84
C SER A 67 -30.36 10.45 -8.47
N SER A 68 -29.39 10.46 -7.53
CA SER A 68 -28.86 11.69 -6.96
C SER A 68 -27.41 11.57 -6.48
N GLY A 69 -26.65 12.67 -6.54
CA GLY A 69 -25.24 12.68 -6.11
C GLY A 69 -25.05 12.40 -4.62
N TRP A 70 -23.88 11.86 -4.25
CA TRP A 70 -23.50 11.49 -2.88
C TRP A 70 -23.54 12.68 -1.89
N TRP A 71 -23.34 13.91 -2.38
CA TRP A 71 -23.41 15.13 -1.56
C TRP A 71 -24.80 15.41 -0.99
N ASN A 72 -25.86 14.75 -1.47
CA ASN A 72 -27.19 14.85 -0.85
C ASN A 72 -27.27 14.11 0.48
N ALA A 73 -26.31 13.22 0.81
CA ALA A 73 -26.23 12.57 2.12
C ALA A 73 -26.10 13.56 3.28
N ILE A 74 -25.52 14.74 3.01
CA ILE A 74 -25.22 15.78 4.00
C ILE A 74 -26.13 17.01 3.86
N ARG A 75 -27.14 16.94 2.98
CA ARG A 75 -28.15 17.99 2.79
C ARG A 75 -29.44 17.54 3.46
N GLU A 76 -30.21 18.50 3.98
CA GLU A 76 -31.52 18.21 4.54
C GLU A 76 -32.53 17.81 3.43
N PRO A 77 -33.38 16.80 3.65
CA PRO A 77 -33.40 15.89 4.80
C PRO A 77 -32.30 14.83 4.72
N PHE A 78 -31.61 14.57 5.84
CA PHE A 78 -30.56 13.55 5.92
C PHE A 78 -31.13 12.15 5.67
N ASP A 79 -30.89 11.59 4.50
CA ASP A 79 -31.35 10.26 4.08
C ASP A 79 -30.28 9.19 4.36
N LEU A 80 -29.98 8.97 5.65
CA LEU A 80 -28.99 8.00 6.13
C LEU A 80 -29.68 6.79 6.75
N THR A 81 -29.25 5.60 6.35
CA THR A 81 -29.78 4.29 6.75
C THR A 81 -28.65 3.27 6.93
N LEU A 82 -28.89 2.29 7.80
CA LEU A 82 -28.01 1.12 7.99
C LEU A 82 -28.50 -0.11 7.21
N GLY A 83 -29.55 0.04 6.40
CA GLY A 83 -30.17 -1.06 5.65
C GLY A 83 -29.20 -1.81 4.73
N ASN A 84 -28.26 -1.10 4.11
CA ASN A 84 -27.21 -1.70 3.28
C ASN A 84 -26.32 -2.66 4.09
N TYR A 85 -25.83 -2.22 5.25
CA TYR A 85 -24.98 -3.04 6.11
C TYR A 85 -25.70 -4.29 6.60
N ARG A 86 -26.96 -4.14 7.05
CA ARG A 86 -27.78 -5.29 7.45
C ARG A 86 -27.96 -6.28 6.31
N THR A 87 -28.25 -5.79 5.11
CA THR A 87 -28.42 -6.63 3.91
C THR A 87 -27.14 -7.37 3.56
N VAL A 88 -25.99 -6.70 3.59
CA VAL A 88 -24.69 -7.30 3.26
C VAL A 88 -24.27 -8.35 4.29
N LEU A 89 -24.46 -8.07 5.58
CA LEU A 89 -24.09 -8.97 6.68
C LEU A 89 -25.01 -10.19 6.79
N GLU A 90 -26.33 -10.01 6.65
CA GLU A 90 -27.31 -11.08 6.86
C GLU A 90 -27.63 -11.87 5.58
N LYS A 91 -27.69 -11.21 4.41
CA LYS A 91 -28.26 -11.81 3.19
C LYS A 91 -27.23 -12.12 2.10
N GLN A 92 -26.11 -11.42 2.05
CA GLN A 92 -25.17 -11.51 0.91
C GLN A 92 -23.91 -12.34 1.19
N GLY A 93 -23.84 -13.06 2.32
CA GLY A 93 -22.71 -13.93 2.62
C GLY A 93 -21.38 -13.19 2.79
N MET A 94 -21.40 -11.91 3.18
CA MET A 94 -20.21 -11.07 3.33
C MET A 94 -19.17 -11.70 4.26
N THR A 95 -19.60 -12.32 5.36
CA THR A 95 -18.70 -13.02 6.28
C THR A 95 -17.88 -14.10 5.56
N ARG A 96 -18.52 -14.90 4.69
CA ARG A 96 -17.82 -15.92 3.91
C ARG A 96 -16.86 -15.28 2.90
N ALA A 97 -17.30 -14.24 2.20
CA ALA A 97 -16.45 -13.52 1.25
C ALA A 97 -15.19 -12.94 1.94
N PHE A 98 -15.36 -12.37 3.13
CA PHE A 98 -14.28 -11.83 3.95
C PHE A 98 -13.25 -12.91 4.35
N PHE A 99 -13.71 -14.07 4.85
CA PHE A 99 -12.80 -15.17 5.17
C PHE A 99 -12.13 -15.76 3.93
N ASN A 100 -12.84 -15.88 2.81
CA ASN A 100 -12.25 -16.30 1.55
C ASN A 100 -11.11 -15.35 1.14
N SER A 101 -11.29 -14.04 1.30
CA SER A 101 -10.22 -13.07 1.05
C SER A 101 -9.01 -13.32 1.92
N ILE A 102 -9.17 -13.49 3.24
CA ILE A 102 -8.04 -13.77 4.15
C ILE A 102 -7.31 -15.06 3.76
N ILE A 103 -8.06 -16.13 3.50
CA ILE A 103 -7.53 -17.44 3.10
C ILE A 103 -6.74 -17.33 1.79
N ILE A 104 -7.12 -16.43 0.89
CA ILE A 104 -6.39 -16.21 -0.37
C ILE A 104 -5.18 -15.28 -0.14
N THR A 105 -5.37 -14.12 0.49
CA THR A 105 -4.36 -13.05 0.50
C THR A 105 -3.19 -13.33 1.43
N VAL A 106 -3.42 -13.92 2.61
CA VAL A 106 -2.36 -14.17 3.59
C VAL A 106 -1.35 -15.20 3.06
N PRO A 107 -1.76 -16.41 2.63
CA PRO A 107 -0.82 -17.38 2.08
C PRO A 107 -0.15 -16.88 0.81
N SER A 108 -0.89 -16.20 -0.08
CA SER A 108 -0.31 -15.64 -1.31
C SER A 108 0.80 -14.65 -1.02
N THR A 109 0.61 -13.75 -0.04
CA THR A 109 1.62 -12.75 0.33
C THR A 109 2.87 -13.41 0.89
N VAL A 110 2.70 -14.40 1.77
CA VAL A 110 3.81 -15.18 2.34
C VAL A 110 4.59 -15.90 1.23
N LEU A 111 3.89 -16.58 0.31
CA LEU A 111 4.49 -17.28 -0.81
C LEU A 111 5.26 -16.34 -1.75
N VAL A 112 4.69 -15.17 -2.09
CA VAL A 112 5.38 -14.15 -2.89
C VAL A 112 6.69 -13.74 -2.22
N ILE A 113 6.66 -13.39 -0.94
CA ILE A 113 7.84 -12.90 -0.23
C ILE A 113 8.91 -13.99 -0.12
N LEU A 114 8.53 -15.22 0.26
CA LEU A 114 9.49 -16.32 0.44
C LEU A 114 10.19 -16.69 -0.87
N VAL A 115 9.40 -16.91 -1.93
CA VAL A 115 9.96 -17.28 -3.25
C VAL A 115 10.74 -16.12 -3.84
N ALA A 116 10.26 -14.88 -3.69
CA ALA A 116 10.97 -13.70 -4.18
C ALA A 116 12.29 -13.48 -3.43
N ALA A 117 12.33 -13.72 -2.12
CA ALA A 117 13.55 -13.58 -1.32
C ALA A 117 14.64 -14.57 -1.80
N TRP A 118 14.29 -15.84 -2.03
CA TRP A 118 15.23 -16.82 -2.57
C TRP A 118 15.74 -16.43 -3.97
N ALA A 119 14.84 -16.02 -4.86
CA ALA A 119 15.23 -15.60 -6.20
C ALA A 119 16.07 -14.31 -6.19
N ALA A 120 15.69 -13.32 -5.38
CA ALA A 120 16.40 -12.05 -5.25
C ALA A 120 17.82 -12.25 -4.70
N TYR A 121 17.99 -13.14 -3.72
CA TYR A 121 19.31 -13.53 -3.21
C TYR A 121 20.19 -14.08 -4.32
N ALA A 122 19.66 -15.02 -5.13
CA ALA A 122 20.37 -15.56 -6.26
C ALA A 122 20.76 -14.47 -7.27
N PHE A 123 19.83 -13.59 -7.65
CA PHE A 123 20.11 -12.50 -8.60
C PHE A 123 21.06 -11.42 -8.07
N ALA A 124 21.09 -11.16 -6.76
CA ALA A 124 21.91 -10.12 -6.15
C ALA A 124 23.35 -10.57 -5.91
N TRP A 125 23.54 -11.78 -5.35
CA TRP A 125 24.85 -12.22 -4.85
C TRP A 125 25.45 -13.42 -5.57
N MET A 126 24.65 -14.28 -6.20
CA MET A 126 25.20 -15.43 -6.94
C MET A 126 25.68 -15.03 -8.35
N ARG A 127 26.68 -15.76 -8.83
CA ARG A 127 27.21 -15.67 -10.20
C ARG A 127 26.80 -16.93 -10.94
N PHE A 128 25.96 -16.79 -11.96
CA PHE A 128 25.51 -17.89 -12.81
C PHE A 128 25.29 -17.39 -14.25
N PRO A 129 25.41 -18.27 -15.26
CA PRO A 129 25.21 -17.88 -16.66
C PRO A 129 23.79 -17.35 -16.90
N ALA A 130 23.64 -16.38 -17.82
CA ALA A 130 22.37 -15.74 -18.17
C ALA A 130 21.65 -14.92 -17.07
N ARG A 131 22.29 -14.63 -15.93
CA ARG A 131 21.71 -13.83 -14.83
C ARG A 131 21.05 -12.52 -15.30
N ASN A 132 21.75 -11.74 -16.14
CA ASN A 132 21.24 -10.45 -16.60
C ASN A 132 20.07 -10.62 -17.58
N LEU A 133 20.10 -11.65 -18.44
CA LEU A 133 19.01 -11.94 -19.37
C LEU A 133 17.75 -12.35 -18.62
N LEU A 134 17.85 -13.29 -17.67
CA LEU A 134 16.72 -13.72 -16.85
C LEU A 134 16.13 -12.58 -16.02
N PHE A 135 16.99 -11.69 -15.50
CA PHE A 135 16.52 -10.49 -14.80
C PHE A 135 15.78 -9.52 -15.73
N LEU A 136 16.28 -9.30 -16.95
CA LEU A 136 15.60 -8.45 -17.94
C LEU A 136 14.25 -9.04 -18.38
N LEU A 137 14.19 -10.34 -18.65
CA LEU A 137 12.94 -11.04 -18.97
C LEU A 137 11.93 -10.93 -17.82
N MET A 138 12.40 -11.07 -16.58
CA MET A 138 11.58 -10.88 -15.40
C MET A 138 11.02 -9.45 -15.32
N VAL A 139 11.84 -8.43 -15.54
CA VAL A 139 11.36 -7.03 -15.56
C VAL A 139 10.39 -6.80 -16.73
N ALA A 140 10.62 -7.41 -17.89
CA ALA A 140 9.70 -7.33 -19.03
C ALA A 140 8.30 -7.91 -18.70
N LEU A 141 8.20 -8.91 -17.81
CA LEU A 141 6.91 -9.42 -17.34
C LEU A 141 6.09 -8.36 -16.59
N LEU A 142 6.71 -7.35 -15.98
CA LEU A 142 5.98 -6.25 -15.31
C LEU A 142 5.20 -5.36 -16.28
N VAL A 143 5.60 -5.34 -17.56
CA VAL A 143 4.94 -4.54 -18.60
C VAL A 143 3.64 -5.23 -19.06
N VAL A 144 3.53 -6.54 -18.86
CA VAL A 144 2.36 -7.30 -19.31
C VAL A 144 1.14 -6.90 -18.46
N PRO A 145 0.08 -6.37 -19.08
CA PRO A 145 -1.14 -6.03 -18.35
C PRO A 145 -1.83 -7.30 -17.86
N VAL A 146 -2.06 -7.37 -16.54
CA VAL A 146 -2.71 -8.51 -15.86
C VAL A 146 -4.10 -8.81 -16.46
N GLN A 147 -4.78 -7.80 -16.99
CA GLN A 147 -6.08 -7.95 -17.64
C GLN A 147 -6.00 -8.79 -18.92
N MET A 148 -4.90 -8.72 -19.68
CA MET A 148 -4.74 -9.52 -20.92
C MET A 148 -4.45 -11.00 -20.63
N THR A 149 -3.87 -11.30 -19.47
CA THR A 149 -3.54 -12.67 -19.07
C THR A 149 -4.70 -13.41 -18.42
N LEU A 150 -5.82 -12.73 -18.11
CA LEU A 150 -6.97 -13.32 -17.43
C LEU A 150 -7.62 -14.46 -18.24
N ILE A 151 -7.86 -14.26 -19.54
CA ILE A 151 -8.47 -15.30 -20.41
C ILE A 151 -7.54 -16.53 -20.53
N PRO A 152 -6.24 -16.38 -20.84
CA PRO A 152 -5.31 -17.51 -20.83
C PRO A 152 -5.27 -18.26 -19.50
N VAL A 153 -5.22 -17.56 -18.37
CA VAL A 153 -5.19 -18.19 -17.04
C VAL A 153 -6.49 -18.91 -16.73
N LEU A 154 -7.64 -18.35 -17.12
CA LEU A 154 -8.92 -19.04 -16.97
C LEU A 154 -8.95 -20.33 -17.80
N ARG A 155 -8.51 -20.28 -19.06
CA ARG A 155 -8.39 -21.48 -19.91
C ARG A 155 -7.44 -22.52 -19.32
N LEU A 156 -6.33 -22.09 -18.73
CA LEU A 156 -5.42 -22.98 -18.01
C LEU A 156 -6.14 -23.66 -16.85
N TYR A 157 -6.94 -22.93 -16.06
CA TYR A 157 -7.63 -23.47 -14.88
C TYR A 157 -8.79 -24.39 -15.22
N THR A 158 -9.44 -24.18 -16.37
CA THR A 158 -10.48 -25.09 -16.86
C THR A 158 -9.88 -26.36 -17.45
N ASN A 159 -8.77 -26.25 -18.19
CA ASN A 159 -8.19 -27.37 -18.93
C ASN A 159 -7.25 -28.21 -18.05
N VAL A 160 -6.56 -27.60 -17.10
CA VAL A 160 -5.65 -28.25 -16.17
C VAL A 160 -6.28 -28.19 -14.80
N THR A 161 -7.03 -29.24 -14.47
CA THR A 161 -7.71 -29.33 -13.18
C THR A 161 -7.25 -30.57 -12.42
N ILE A 162 -6.91 -30.39 -11.14
CA ILE A 162 -6.52 -31.47 -10.24
C ILE A 162 -7.65 -31.69 -9.25
N ASN A 163 -8.40 -32.78 -9.45
CA ASN A 163 -9.57 -33.13 -8.65
C ASN A 163 -9.24 -33.73 -7.28
N ALA A 164 -7.95 -33.82 -6.92
CA ALA A 164 -7.58 -34.13 -5.55
C ALA A 164 -8.14 -33.03 -4.63
N GLU A 165 -8.69 -33.42 -3.50
CA GLU A 165 -9.19 -32.50 -2.48
C GLU A 165 -8.22 -32.52 -1.30
N LEU A 166 -7.86 -31.33 -0.82
CA LEU A 166 -7.15 -31.20 0.45
C LEU A 166 -8.17 -30.77 1.51
N PRO A 167 -8.39 -31.57 2.57
CA PRO A 167 -9.36 -31.26 3.63
C PRO A 167 -9.12 -29.87 4.26
N ILE A 168 -7.85 -29.47 4.39
CA ILE A 168 -7.46 -28.15 4.93
C ILE A 168 -7.78 -26.98 3.98
N LEU A 169 -8.01 -27.24 2.69
CA LEU A 169 -8.28 -26.22 1.66
C LEU A 169 -9.77 -26.16 1.29
N GLY A 170 -10.61 -27.12 1.68
CA GLY A 170 -12.04 -27.07 1.41
C GLY A 170 -12.38 -26.98 -0.09
N GLY A 171 -11.69 -27.77 -0.92
CA GLY A 171 -11.92 -27.82 -2.37
C GLY A 171 -10.81 -28.52 -3.15
N ARG A 172 -10.83 -28.36 -4.47
CA ARG A 172 -9.82 -28.89 -5.41
C ARG A 172 -8.44 -28.31 -5.12
N VAL A 173 -7.38 -29.09 -5.35
CA VAL A 173 -5.99 -28.63 -5.21
C VAL A 173 -5.63 -27.58 -6.26
N PHE A 174 -6.09 -27.74 -7.50
CA PHE A 174 -5.79 -26.81 -8.58
C PHE A 174 -6.91 -26.79 -9.61
N GLY A 175 -7.11 -25.64 -10.26
CA GLY A 175 -8.14 -25.42 -11.28
C GLY A 175 -9.28 -24.52 -10.80
N THR A 176 -10.38 -24.47 -11.55
CA THR A 176 -11.50 -23.57 -11.27
C THR A 176 -12.11 -23.83 -9.88
N GLY A 177 -12.20 -22.75 -9.08
CA GLY A 177 -12.75 -22.80 -7.72
C GLY A 177 -11.78 -23.28 -6.64
N SER A 178 -10.48 -23.40 -6.92
CA SER A 178 -9.46 -23.81 -5.95
C SER A 178 -8.75 -22.62 -5.28
N TYR A 179 -8.56 -22.66 -3.95
CA TYR A 179 -7.73 -21.66 -3.26
C TYR A 179 -6.25 -21.80 -3.61
N ALA A 180 -5.73 -23.02 -3.68
CA ALA A 180 -4.32 -23.24 -4.03
C ALA A 180 -4.00 -22.82 -5.47
N GLY A 181 -4.94 -22.98 -6.41
CA GLY A 181 -4.84 -22.32 -7.72
C GLY A 181 -4.68 -20.80 -7.55
N MET A 182 -5.61 -20.16 -6.85
CA MET A 182 -5.54 -18.71 -6.60
C MET A 182 -4.23 -18.27 -5.94
N TRP A 183 -3.68 -19.05 -5.00
CA TRP A 183 -2.37 -18.78 -4.40
C TRP A 183 -1.25 -18.80 -5.43
N VAL A 184 -1.22 -19.81 -6.31
CA VAL A 184 -0.23 -19.91 -7.38
C VAL A 184 -0.36 -18.72 -8.35
N ALA A 185 -1.57 -18.36 -8.77
CA ALA A 185 -1.77 -17.19 -9.64
C ALA A 185 -1.29 -15.90 -8.98
N HIS A 186 -1.72 -15.61 -7.75
CA HIS A 186 -1.31 -14.39 -7.04
C HIS A 186 0.20 -14.37 -6.80
N THR A 187 0.78 -15.52 -6.48
CA THR A 187 2.23 -15.67 -6.34
C THR A 187 2.93 -15.32 -7.66
N ALA A 188 2.56 -15.99 -8.75
CA ALA A 188 3.16 -15.76 -10.06
C ALA A 188 3.08 -14.29 -10.52
N TYR A 189 1.95 -13.62 -10.30
CA TYR A 189 1.80 -12.20 -10.64
C TYR A 189 2.63 -11.27 -9.75
N GLY A 190 2.77 -11.58 -8.46
CA GLY A 190 3.55 -10.76 -7.53
C GLY A 190 5.07 -10.92 -7.66
N LEU A 191 5.54 -12.06 -8.17
CA LEU A 191 6.97 -12.42 -8.19
C LEU A 191 7.85 -11.41 -8.93
N PRO A 192 7.56 -10.95 -10.16
CA PRO A 192 8.47 -10.06 -10.87
C PRO A 192 8.77 -8.76 -10.11
N PHE A 193 7.74 -8.18 -9.47
CA PHE A 193 7.87 -6.94 -8.72
C PHE A 193 8.59 -7.18 -7.39
N ALA A 194 8.20 -8.23 -6.66
CA ALA A 194 8.81 -8.57 -5.39
C ALA A 194 10.31 -8.92 -5.54
N ILE A 195 10.67 -9.71 -6.56
CA ILE A 195 12.06 -10.06 -6.84
C ILE A 195 12.85 -8.81 -7.22
N TYR A 196 12.29 -7.93 -8.07
CA TYR A 196 12.94 -6.68 -8.46
C TYR A 196 13.24 -5.80 -7.23
N LEU A 197 12.25 -5.58 -6.36
CA LEU A 197 12.42 -4.78 -5.15
C LEU A 197 13.45 -5.40 -4.20
N LEU A 198 13.32 -6.69 -3.88
CA LEU A 198 14.20 -7.37 -2.93
C LEU A 198 15.63 -7.48 -3.46
N ARG A 199 15.82 -7.68 -4.76
CA ARG A 199 17.15 -7.69 -5.38
C ARG A 199 17.83 -6.32 -5.25
N ASN A 200 17.10 -5.24 -5.48
CA ASN A 200 17.64 -3.89 -5.35
C ASN A 200 18.02 -3.59 -3.90
N PHE A 201 17.24 -4.08 -2.94
CA PHE A 201 17.55 -3.99 -1.52
C PHE A 201 18.77 -4.83 -1.13
N PHE A 202 18.83 -6.12 -1.50
CA PHE A 202 20.01 -6.96 -1.20
C PHE A 202 21.29 -6.47 -1.89
N GLY A 203 21.14 -5.85 -3.07
CA GLY A 203 22.25 -5.25 -3.80
C GLY A 203 22.85 -4.01 -3.13
N SER A 204 22.11 -3.31 -2.27
CA SER A 204 22.60 -2.12 -1.55
C SER A 204 23.28 -2.44 -0.22
N LEU A 205 23.17 -3.68 0.27
CA LEU A 205 23.84 -4.10 1.49
C LEU A 205 25.36 -4.25 1.26
N PRO A 206 26.21 -3.77 2.20
CA PRO A 206 27.65 -4.02 2.16
C PRO A 206 27.93 -5.52 2.13
N ARG A 207 28.88 -5.95 1.30
CA ARG A 207 29.25 -7.36 1.16
C ARG A 207 30.20 -7.87 2.25
N ASP A 208 30.56 -6.97 3.17
CA ASP A 208 31.58 -7.17 4.19
C ASP A 208 30.97 -7.56 5.56
N LEU A 209 29.64 -7.74 5.62
CA LEU A 209 28.89 -8.32 6.73
C LEU A 209 28.72 -9.83 6.53
#